data_AF-A0A924D0V3-F1
#
_entry.id   AF-A0A924D0V3-F1
#
_cell.length_a   1.000
_cell.length_b   1.000
_cell.length_c   1.000
_cell.angle_alpha   90.00
_cell.angle_beta   90.00
_cell.angle_gamma   90.00
#
_symmetry.space_group_name_H-M   'P 1'
#
loop_
_entity.id
_entity.type
_entity.pdbx_description
1 polymer ?
#
loop_
_entity_poly.entity_id
_entity_poly.type
_entity_poly.pdbx_seq_one_letter_code
_entity_poly.pdbx_strand_id
1 'polypeptide(L)'
;MELVVKAAFITLYRYSHTAIERWTGDQVVALDTRTDDGGTKYTVTGRRTKAGLVIDATGKQRFVAPADATPATHWNRRQLEGAWINTQDGKIFRPKVTPGGTEAILTAKAGPVKANRYALSGDVAMDLWYDARPTWAGLSFTGKDGSVIKYARQ
;
A
#
# COMPACT_ATOMS: atom_id res chain seq x y z
N MET A 1 -4.47 -9.99 -1.09
CA MET A 1 -4.11 -10.35 0.29
C MET A 1 -5.38 -10.70 1.04
N GLU A 2 -5.32 -11.71 1.90
CA GLU A 2 -6.38 -12.06 2.85
C GLU A 2 -5.78 -12.13 4.25
N LEU A 3 -6.50 -11.60 5.24
CA LEU A 3 -6.18 -11.67 6.66
C LEU A 3 -7.43 -12.12 7.41
N VAL A 4 -7.29 -13.14 8.25
CA VAL A 4 -8.39 -13.70 9.06
C VAL A 4 -7.91 -13.79 10.50
N VAL A 5 -8.65 -13.16 11.42
CA VAL A 5 -8.39 -13.25 12.86
C VAL A 5 -9.47 -14.12 13.51
N LYS A 6 -9.04 -15.15 14.23
CA LYS A 6 -9.93 -16.12 14.92
C LYS A 6 -9.65 -16.12 16.42
N ALA A 7 -10.71 -16.26 17.22
CA ALA A 7 -10.62 -16.69 18.61
C ALA A 7 -11.43 -17.97 18.76
N ALA A 8 -10.78 -19.05 19.22
CA ALA A 8 -11.33 -20.41 19.15
C ALA A 8 -11.81 -20.76 17.71
N PHE A 9 -13.06 -21.21 17.56
CA PHE A 9 -13.67 -21.54 16.25
C PHE A 9 -14.44 -20.38 15.61
N ILE A 10 -14.47 -19.19 16.22
CA ILE A 10 -15.23 -18.04 15.75
C ILE A 10 -14.30 -17.10 14.97
N THR A 11 -14.70 -16.73 13.74
CA THR A 11 -14.00 -15.67 12.98
C THR A 11 -14.46 -14.33 13.50
N LEU A 12 -13.56 -13.61 14.17
CA LEU A 12 -13.88 -12.30 14.76
C LEU A 12 -13.74 -11.16 13.74
N TYR A 13 -12.84 -11.32 12.76
CA TYR A 13 -12.58 -10.31 11.73
C TYR A 13 -11.97 -10.94 10.48
N ARG A 14 -12.43 -10.49 9.30
CA ARG A 14 -11.87 -10.85 7.99
C ARG A 14 -11.57 -9.57 7.21
N TYR A 15 -10.38 -9.51 6.67
CA TYR A 15 -9.97 -8.50 5.71
C TYR A 15 -9.55 -9.18 4.41
N SER A 16 -10.08 -8.73 3.29
CA SER A 16 -9.63 -9.15 1.97
C SER A 16 -9.38 -7.94 1.08
N HIS A 17 -8.28 -7.94 0.35
CA HIS A 17 -7.93 -6.85 -0.56
C HIS A 17 -7.31 -7.41 -1.84
N THR A 18 -7.86 -7.03 -2.98
CA THR A 18 -7.30 -7.30 -4.30
C THR A 18 -7.05 -5.98 -4.99
N ALA A 19 -5.86 -5.81 -5.56
CA ALA A 19 -5.49 -4.68 -6.39
C ALA A 19 -4.87 -5.18 -7.69
N ILE A 20 -5.37 -4.70 -8.82
CA ILE A 20 -4.81 -4.94 -10.15
C ILE A 20 -4.40 -3.58 -10.70
N GLU A 21 -3.13 -3.46 -11.03
CA GLU A 21 -2.58 -2.27 -11.68
C GLU A 21 -2.16 -2.61 -13.11
N ARG A 22 -2.37 -1.67 -14.01
CA ARG A 22 -1.81 -1.72 -15.37
C ARG A 22 -0.95 -0.51 -15.57
N TRP A 23 0.24 -0.72 -16.12
CA TRP A 23 1.26 0.30 -16.30
C TRP A 23 1.67 0.41 -17.76
N THR A 24 2.08 1.60 -18.17
CA THR A 24 2.79 1.84 -19.42
C THR A 24 4.04 2.64 -19.08
N GLY A 25 5.20 1.98 -19.17
CA GLY A 25 6.43 2.48 -18.56
C GLY A 25 6.18 2.75 -17.07
N ASP A 26 6.39 4.00 -16.69
CA ASP A 26 6.31 4.47 -15.30
C ASP A 26 4.95 5.06 -14.91
N GLN A 27 3.96 5.00 -15.79
CA GLN A 27 2.65 5.58 -15.54
C GLN A 27 1.59 4.51 -15.33
N VAL A 28 0.85 4.60 -14.22
CA VAL A 28 -0.33 3.75 -14.03
C VAL A 28 -1.40 4.18 -15.04
N VAL A 29 -1.87 3.26 -15.88
CA VAL A 29 -2.94 3.54 -16.85
C VAL A 29 -4.30 3.05 -16.35
N ALA A 30 -4.30 2.03 -15.49
CA ALA A 30 -5.48 1.55 -14.81
C ALA A 30 -5.17 1.03 -13.40
N LEU A 31 -6.11 1.23 -12.48
CA LEU A 31 -6.15 0.64 -11.15
C LEU A 31 -7.54 0.03 -10.95
N ASP A 32 -7.61 -1.18 -10.42
CA ASP A 32 -8.86 -1.86 -10.07
C ASP A 32 -8.68 -2.54 -8.72
N THR A 33 -9.40 -2.06 -7.70
CA THR A 33 -9.31 -2.61 -6.35
C THR A 33 -10.67 -3.04 -5.81
N ARG A 34 -10.63 -4.05 -4.95
CA ARG A 34 -11.77 -4.48 -4.13
C ARG A 34 -11.25 -4.77 -2.73
N THR A 35 -11.91 -4.19 -1.74
CA THR A 35 -11.63 -4.47 -0.33
C THR A 35 -12.91 -4.89 0.38
N ASP A 36 -12.80 -5.90 1.24
CA ASP A 36 -13.79 -6.22 2.27
C ASP A 36 -13.08 -6.08 3.63
N ASP A 37 -13.48 -5.08 4.39
CA ASP A 37 -12.95 -4.74 5.72
C ASP A 37 -14.02 -5.06 6.77
N GLY A 38 -13.96 -6.26 7.33
CA GLY A 38 -14.91 -6.71 8.35
C GLY A 38 -16.37 -6.70 7.88
N GLY A 39 -16.63 -6.91 6.59
CA GLY A 39 -17.95 -6.84 5.96
C GLY A 39 -18.25 -5.52 5.25
N THR A 40 -17.44 -4.47 5.48
CA THR A 40 -17.58 -3.19 4.77
C THR A 40 -16.83 -3.25 3.45
N LYS A 41 -17.55 -3.10 2.34
CA LYS A 41 -17.00 -3.27 1.00
C LYS A 41 -16.59 -1.93 0.38
N TYR A 42 -15.42 -1.92 -0.25
CA TYR A 42 -14.90 -0.77 -0.99
C TYR A 42 -14.43 -1.19 -2.38
N THR A 43 -14.57 -0.27 -3.33
CA THR A 43 -13.97 -0.32 -4.66
C THR A 43 -13.24 0.97 -4.95
N VAL A 44 -12.09 0.86 -5.62
CA VAL A 44 -11.39 1.99 -6.22
C VAL A 44 -11.05 1.61 -7.66
N THR A 45 -11.48 2.43 -8.61
CA THR A 45 -11.06 2.33 -10.00
C THR A 45 -10.31 3.59 -10.41
N GLY A 46 -9.21 3.41 -11.11
CA GLY A 46 -8.43 4.48 -11.72
C GLY A 46 -8.36 4.26 -13.22
N ARG A 47 -8.63 5.29 -14.02
CA ARG A 47 -8.46 5.24 -15.49
C ARG A 47 -7.77 6.50 -15.97
N ARG A 48 -6.65 6.31 -16.68
CA ARG A 48 -5.89 7.42 -17.25
C ARG A 48 -6.67 8.03 -18.42
N THR A 49 -6.76 9.35 -18.42
CA THR A 49 -7.38 10.16 -19.48
C THR A 49 -6.43 11.31 -19.85
N LYS A 50 -6.83 12.16 -20.80
CA LYS A 50 -6.08 13.39 -21.13
C LYS A 50 -5.92 14.35 -19.94
N ALA A 51 -6.84 14.33 -18.98
CA ALA A 51 -6.78 15.19 -17.80
C ALA A 51 -5.90 14.64 -16.67
N GLY A 52 -5.54 13.35 -16.72
CA GLY A 52 -4.83 12.65 -15.64
C GLY A 52 -5.47 11.31 -15.28
N LEU A 53 -5.05 10.72 -14.16
CA LEU A 53 -5.65 9.49 -13.64
C LEU A 53 -6.95 9.85 -12.91
N VAL A 54 -8.08 9.47 -13.49
CA VAL A 54 -9.38 9.75 -12.86
C VAL A 54 -9.73 8.60 -11.93
N ILE A 55 -9.97 8.92 -10.66
CA ILE A 55 -10.30 7.99 -9.58
C ILE A 55 -11.80 8.04 -9.30
N ASP A 56 -12.41 6.86 -9.26
CA ASP A 56 -13.78 6.62 -8.82
C ASP A 56 -13.72 5.61 -7.66
N ALA A 57 -14.28 5.99 -6.50
CA ALA A 57 -14.19 5.22 -5.28
C ALA A 57 -15.52 5.21 -4.54
N THR A 58 -15.81 4.10 -3.85
CA THR A 58 -17.07 3.92 -3.11
C THR A 58 -17.36 5.11 -2.19
N GLY A 59 -18.54 5.72 -2.37
CA GLY A 59 -19.01 6.82 -1.52
C GLY A 59 -18.29 8.15 -1.73
N LYS A 60 -17.55 8.33 -2.82
CA LYS A 60 -16.82 9.57 -3.12
C LYS A 60 -17.18 10.15 -4.48
N GLN A 61 -17.08 11.46 -4.60
CA GLN A 61 -17.11 12.12 -5.90
C GLN A 61 -15.87 11.75 -6.70
N ARG A 62 -16.08 11.44 -7.98
CA ARG A 62 -14.99 11.18 -8.93
C ARG A 62 -14.07 12.39 -9.04
N PHE A 63 -12.76 12.16 -9.04
CA PHE A 63 -11.76 13.23 -9.10
C PHE A 63 -10.54 12.84 -9.94
N VAL A 64 -9.76 13.83 -10.36
CA VAL A 64 -8.46 13.62 -11.00
C VAL A 64 -7.39 13.57 -9.93
N ALA A 65 -6.66 12.46 -9.83
CA ALA A 65 -5.57 12.33 -8.87
C ALA A 65 -4.41 13.30 -9.21
N PRO A 66 -3.61 13.72 -8.21
CA PRO A 66 -2.37 14.45 -8.45
C PRO A 66 -1.48 13.74 -9.48
N ALA A 67 -0.73 14.50 -10.27
CA ALA A 67 0.06 13.96 -11.38
C ALA A 67 1.17 12.98 -10.90
N ASP A 68 1.69 13.23 -9.71
CA ASP A 68 2.69 12.43 -8.99
C ASP A 68 2.08 11.27 -8.18
N ALA A 69 0.76 11.11 -8.20
CA ALA A 69 0.10 10.12 -7.37
C ALA A 69 0.26 8.69 -7.91
N THR A 70 0.68 7.76 -7.05
CA THR A 70 0.75 6.32 -7.35
C THR A 70 -0.14 5.51 -6.39
N PRO A 71 -0.62 4.33 -6.80
CA PRO A 71 -1.31 3.44 -5.87
C PRO A 71 -0.42 3.05 -4.68
N ALA A 72 -0.98 3.04 -3.47
CA ALA A 72 -0.28 2.65 -2.25
C ALA A 72 -0.16 1.12 -2.10
N THR A 73 0.44 0.44 -3.09
CA THR A 73 0.57 -1.03 -3.12
C THR A 73 1.94 -1.54 -2.72
N HIS A 74 2.86 -0.63 -2.41
CA HIS A 74 4.17 -0.88 -1.81
C HIS A 74 5.21 -1.63 -2.65
N TRP A 75 4.79 -2.45 -3.61
CA TRP A 75 5.72 -3.16 -4.49
C TRP A 75 6.59 -2.21 -5.33
N ASN A 76 6.03 -1.06 -5.73
CA ASN A 76 6.73 -0.04 -6.51
C ASN A 76 7.31 1.03 -5.59
N ARG A 77 8.65 1.09 -5.50
CA ARG A 77 9.38 2.06 -4.67
C ARG A 77 9.04 3.52 -5.00
N ARG A 78 8.64 3.81 -6.24
CA ARG A 78 8.31 5.18 -6.67
C ARG A 78 7.16 5.81 -5.89
N GLN A 79 6.36 5.03 -5.17
CA GLN A 79 5.38 5.59 -4.24
C GLN A 79 6.05 6.56 -3.24
N LEU A 80 7.32 6.35 -2.88
CA LEU A 80 8.05 7.25 -1.97
C LEU A 80 8.28 8.67 -2.53
N GLU A 81 8.03 8.90 -3.82
CA GLU A 81 8.36 10.14 -4.53
C GLU A 81 7.20 11.16 -4.52
N GLY A 82 5.98 10.76 -4.13
CA GLY A 82 4.81 11.63 -4.28
C GLY A 82 3.58 11.19 -3.50
N ALA A 83 2.43 11.68 -3.95
CA ALA A 83 1.13 11.35 -3.36
C ALA A 83 0.74 9.87 -3.54
N TRP A 84 -0.08 9.37 -2.62
CA TRP A 84 -0.53 7.99 -2.58
C TRP A 84 -2.02 7.92 -2.79
N ILE A 85 -2.47 7.08 -3.72
CA ILE A 85 -3.87 6.69 -3.81
C ILE A 85 -4.06 5.48 -2.90
N ASN A 86 -4.76 5.66 -1.79
CA ASN A 86 -5.15 4.56 -0.93
C ASN A 86 -6.00 3.57 -1.75
N THR A 87 -5.51 2.35 -1.90
CA THR A 87 -6.15 1.32 -2.71
C THR A 87 -7.42 0.77 -2.08
N GLN A 88 -7.68 1.03 -0.79
CA GLN A 88 -8.90 0.63 -0.12
C GLN A 88 -10.03 1.60 -0.40
N ASP A 89 -9.84 2.90 -0.15
CA ASP A 89 -10.93 3.88 -0.16
C ASP A 89 -10.73 5.05 -1.13
N GLY A 90 -9.62 5.11 -1.86
CA GLY A 90 -9.29 6.16 -2.80
C GLY A 90 -8.92 7.50 -2.17
N LYS A 91 -8.64 7.57 -0.85
CA LYS A 91 -8.07 8.79 -0.25
C LYS A 91 -6.70 9.07 -0.85
N ILE A 92 -6.37 10.36 -0.96
CA ILE A 92 -5.03 10.80 -1.30
C ILE A 92 -4.27 11.03 0.01
N PHE A 93 -3.15 10.35 0.16
CA PHE A 93 -2.18 10.60 1.23
C PHE A 93 -0.92 11.24 0.67
N ARG A 94 -0.20 11.99 1.49
CA ARG A 94 1.11 12.56 1.19
C ARG A 94 2.06 12.28 2.35
N PRO A 95 2.58 11.05 2.44
CA PRO A 95 3.52 10.70 3.50
C PRO A 95 4.78 11.55 3.40
N LYS A 96 5.28 11.99 4.55
CA LYS A 96 6.64 12.50 4.67
C LYS A 96 7.59 11.32 4.78
N VAL A 97 8.50 11.20 3.81
CA VAL A 97 9.47 10.10 3.73
C VAL A 97 10.82 10.55 4.30
N THR A 98 11.36 9.80 5.25
CA THR A 98 12.70 10.02 5.82
C THR A 98 13.56 8.77 5.62
N PRO A 99 14.68 8.84 4.88
CA PRO A 99 15.61 7.72 4.74
C PRO A 99 16.19 7.30 6.10
N GLY A 100 16.16 6.01 6.40
CA GLY A 100 16.57 5.43 7.68
C GLY A 100 17.87 4.63 7.64
N GLY A 101 18.61 4.69 6.54
CA GLY A 101 19.82 3.89 6.32
C GLY A 101 19.53 2.47 5.83
N THR A 102 20.57 1.66 5.75
CA THR A 102 20.48 0.27 5.28
C THR A 102 20.64 -0.70 6.45
N GLU A 103 19.75 -1.69 6.54
CA GLU A 103 19.78 -2.72 7.58
C GLU A 103 19.42 -4.10 7.04
N ALA A 104 19.71 -5.15 7.80
CA ALA A 104 19.30 -6.50 7.47
C ALA A 104 17.89 -6.77 8.00
N ILE A 105 16.98 -7.16 7.11
CA ILE A 105 15.62 -7.55 7.48
C ILE A 105 15.36 -9.01 7.12
N LEU A 106 14.67 -9.74 7.99
CA LEU A 106 14.29 -11.12 7.74
C LEU A 106 13.15 -11.16 6.72
N THR A 107 13.35 -11.86 5.62
CA THR A 107 12.28 -12.28 4.71
C THR A 107 11.67 -13.61 5.16
N ALA A 108 10.47 -13.93 4.70
CA ALA A 108 9.77 -15.11 5.20
C ALA A 108 10.38 -16.44 4.68
N LYS A 109 11.01 -16.49 3.49
CA LYS A 109 11.64 -17.72 2.96
C LYS A 109 13.11 -17.57 2.56
N ALA A 110 13.59 -16.38 2.20
CA ALA A 110 14.94 -16.20 1.62
C ALA A 110 16.02 -15.80 2.65
N GLY A 111 15.71 -15.80 3.94
CA GLY A 111 16.63 -15.36 4.99
C GLY A 111 16.77 -13.83 5.06
N PRO A 112 17.80 -13.32 5.75
CA PRO A 112 18.03 -11.88 5.86
C PRO A 112 18.41 -11.25 4.53
N VAL A 113 17.81 -10.11 4.19
CA VAL A 113 18.21 -9.29 3.04
C VAL A 113 18.63 -7.90 3.51
N LYS A 114 19.66 -7.35 2.89
CA LYS A 114 20.09 -5.97 3.12
C LYS A 114 19.12 -5.03 2.38
N ALA A 115 18.45 -4.15 3.12
CA ALA A 115 17.42 -3.27 2.59
C ALA A 115 17.54 -1.85 3.15
N ASN A 116 17.18 -0.87 2.33
CA ASN A 116 17.09 0.53 2.72
C ASN A 116 15.76 0.77 3.41
N ARG A 117 15.80 1.27 4.64
CA ARG A 117 14.62 1.67 5.42
C ARG A 117 14.18 3.07 5.02
N TYR A 118 12.88 3.27 4.96
CA TYR A 118 12.22 4.56 4.80
C TYR A 118 11.15 4.68 5.88
N ALA A 119 11.31 5.67 6.76
CA ALA A 119 10.32 6.00 7.78
C ALA A 119 9.30 6.99 7.21
N LEU A 120 8.03 6.63 7.30
CA LEU A 120 6.91 7.43 6.80
C LEU A 120 6.12 8.00 7.97
N SER A 121 5.80 9.29 7.87
CA SER A 121 4.99 10.02 8.85
C SER A 121 3.97 10.93 8.16
N GLY A 122 3.06 11.53 8.94
CA GLY A 122 1.96 12.37 8.44
C GLY A 122 0.67 11.56 8.32
N ASP A 123 0.13 11.47 7.10
CA ASP A 123 -1.12 10.74 6.81
C ASP A 123 -1.03 9.23 7.10
N VAL A 124 0.19 8.70 7.15
CA VAL A 124 0.49 7.31 7.52
C VAL A 124 1.66 7.29 8.49
N ALA A 125 1.72 6.25 9.34
CA ALA A 125 2.84 5.99 10.24
C ALA A 125 3.31 4.54 10.03
N MET A 126 4.39 4.37 9.27
CA MET A 126 4.95 3.06 8.95
C MET A 126 6.41 3.15 8.53
N ASP A 127 7.09 2.02 8.57
CA ASP A 127 8.38 1.82 7.92
C ASP A 127 8.22 0.96 6.67
N LEU A 128 8.98 1.29 5.62
CA LEU A 128 9.07 0.53 4.38
C LEU A 128 10.52 0.17 4.09
N TRP A 129 10.72 -1.03 3.55
CA TRP A 129 12.03 -1.53 3.16
C TRP A 129 12.07 -1.95 1.71
N TYR A 130 13.11 -1.49 1.01
CA TYR A 130 13.42 -1.90 -0.36
C TYR A 130 14.87 -2.38 -0.45
N ASP A 131 15.10 -3.51 -1.12
CA ASP A 131 16.46 -4.02 -1.33
C ASP A 131 17.24 -3.19 -2.38
N ALA A 132 18.47 -3.62 -2.68
CA ALA A 132 19.34 -2.94 -3.63
C ALA A 132 18.83 -2.94 -5.08
N ARG A 133 17.86 -3.83 -5.43
CA ARG A 133 17.20 -3.90 -6.74
C ARG A 133 15.82 -3.24 -6.70
N PRO A 134 15.73 -2.08 -6.03
CA PRO A 134 14.50 -1.46 -5.48
C PRO A 134 13.27 -2.34 -5.26
N THR A 135 13.44 -3.62 -4.91
CA THR A 135 12.32 -4.55 -4.75
C THR A 135 11.80 -4.45 -3.33
N TRP A 136 10.48 -4.46 -3.16
CA TRP A 136 9.87 -4.46 -1.84
C TRP A 136 10.38 -5.65 -1.02
N ALA A 137 10.81 -5.37 0.20
CA ALA A 137 11.36 -6.36 1.11
C ALA A 137 10.51 -6.51 2.38
N GLY A 138 9.82 -5.45 2.80
CA GLY A 138 8.90 -5.51 3.93
C GLY A 138 8.29 -4.17 4.29
N LEU A 139 7.38 -4.20 5.25
CA LEU A 139 6.83 -3.03 5.92
C LEU A 139 6.47 -3.34 7.38
N SER A 140 6.37 -2.30 8.20
CA SER A 140 6.02 -2.40 9.61
C SER A 140 5.19 -1.20 10.02
N PHE A 141 4.14 -1.40 10.78
CA PHE A 141 3.34 -0.33 11.35
C PHE A 141 2.71 -0.74 12.68
N THR A 142 2.24 0.23 13.43
CA THR A 142 1.53 0.00 14.68
C THR A 142 0.03 0.01 14.43
N GLY A 143 -0.65 -1.08 14.78
CA GLY A 143 -2.10 -1.19 14.75
C GLY A 143 -2.77 -0.29 15.80
N LYS A 144 -4.08 -0.11 15.68
CA LYS A 144 -4.86 0.74 16.62
C LYS A 144 -4.83 0.22 18.06
N ASP A 145 -4.60 -1.07 18.24
CA ASP A 145 -4.45 -1.75 19.53
C ASP A 145 -3.02 -1.69 20.10
N GLY A 146 -2.10 -0.98 19.43
CA GLY A 146 -0.70 -0.87 19.81
C GLY A 146 0.16 -2.04 19.35
N SER A 147 -0.42 -3.07 18.72
CA SER A 147 0.35 -4.19 18.18
C SER A 147 1.27 -3.74 17.04
N VAL A 148 2.48 -4.31 16.97
CA VAL A 148 3.39 -4.08 15.83
C VAL A 148 3.12 -5.15 14.78
N ILE A 149 2.64 -4.73 13.61
CA ILE A 149 2.36 -5.59 12.48
C ILE A 149 3.53 -5.47 11.51
N LYS A 150 4.09 -6.62 11.11
CA LYS A 150 5.19 -6.71 10.13
C LYS A 150 4.77 -7.60 8.96
N TYR A 151 4.96 -7.09 7.76
CA TYR A 151 4.92 -7.90 6.55
C TYR A 151 6.32 -7.95 5.95
N ALA A 152 6.73 -9.14 5.53
CA ALA A 152 7.99 -9.35 4.86
C ALA A 152 7.74 -10.07 3.53
N ARG A 153 8.61 -9.81 2.55
CA ARG A 153 8.61 -10.56 1.29
C ARG A 153 8.68 -12.06 1.59
N GLN A 154 7.88 -12.84 0.86
CA GLN A 154 7.95 -14.30 0.90
C GLN A 154 9.27 -14.79 0.34
#